data_AF-A0A6J6F358-F1
#
_entry.id   AF-A0A6J6F358-F1
#
_cell.length_a   1.000
_cell.length_b   1.000
_cell.length_c   1.000
_cell.angle_alpha   90.00
_cell.angle_beta   90.00
_cell.angle_gamma   90.00
#
_symmetry.space_group_name_H-M   'P 1'
#
loop_
_entity.id
_entity.type
_entity.pdbx_description
1 polymer ?
#
loop_
_entity_poly.entity_id
_entity_poly.type
_entity_poly.pdbx_seq_one_letter_code
_entity_poly.pdbx_strand_id
1 'polypeptide(L)' 'MLGESQSGGRSGLVLVRVTVDGPIIEAARTHAQAVLDVDPTLEAHPALRDALDRRLSQREREFLAKN' A
#
# COMPACT_ATOMS: atom_id res chain seq x y z
N MET A 1 28.28 -14.90 10.44
CA MET A 1 26.83 -15.18 10.52
C MET A 1 26.10 -13.99 9.93
N LEU A 2 25.53 -14.13 8.73
CA LEU A 2 24.71 -13.09 8.09
C LEU A 2 23.56 -13.75 7.30
N GLY A 3 22.37 -13.74 7.90
CA GLY A 3 21.17 -13.20 7.27
C GLY A 3 20.58 -13.81 5.99
N GLU A 4 20.64 -15.12 5.75
CA GLU A 4 20.04 -15.73 4.55
C GLU A 4 18.54 -16.09 4.69
N SER A 5 17.80 -15.58 5.69
CA SER A 5 16.50 -16.18 6.06
C SER A 5 15.28 -15.25 6.20
N GLN A 6 15.33 -13.96 5.81
CA GLN A 6 14.18 -13.05 6.06
C GLN A 6 13.34 -12.62 4.85
N SER A 7 13.71 -12.99 3.62
CA SER A 7 13.01 -12.47 2.41
C SER A 7 11.93 -13.41 1.84
N GLY A 8 12.09 -14.73 1.95
CA GLY A 8 11.23 -15.69 1.23
C GLY A 8 9.80 -15.82 1.78
N GLY A 9 9.65 -15.93 3.10
CA GLY A 9 8.35 -16.21 3.73
C GLY A 9 7.36 -15.04 3.65
N ARG A 10 7.83 -13.80 3.88
CA ARG A 10 6.96 -12.61 3.85
C ARG A 10 6.46 -12.31 2.43
N SER A 11 7.34 -12.42 1.43
CA SER A 11 6.96 -12.14 0.04
C SER A 11 6.02 -13.20 -0.54
N GLY A 12 6.27 -14.49 -0.25
CA GLY A 12 5.39 -15.59 -0.64
C GLY A 12 4.00 -15.49 -0.01
N LEU A 13 3.91 -15.17 1.29
CA LEU A 13 2.63 -14.97 1.97
C LEU A 13 1.87 -13.74 1.46
N VAL A 14 2.56 -12.68 1.04
CA VAL A 14 1.92 -11.51 0.41
C VAL A 14 1.33 -11.89 -0.93
N LEU A 15 2.06 -12.62 -1.78
CA LEU A 15 1.55 -13.07 -3.08
C LEU A 15 0.32 -13.99 -2.92
N VAL A 16 0.39 -14.98 -2.01
CA VAL A 16 -0.73 -15.89 -1.72
C VAL A 16 -1.95 -15.13 -1.18
N ARG A 17 -1.74 -14.14 -0.31
CA ARG A 17 -2.83 -13.31 0.21
C ARG A 17 -3.49 -12.47 -0.88
N VAL A 18 -2.69 -11.82 -1.75
CA VAL A 18 -3.22 -11.03 -2.87
C VAL A 18 -4.03 -11.89 -3.85
N THR A 19 -3.64 -13.15 -4.08
CA THR A 19 -4.42 -14.04 -4.94
C THR A 19 -5.74 -14.49 -4.33
N VAL A 20 -5.80 -14.67 -3.00
CA VAL A 20 -7.04 -15.04 -2.29
C VAL A 20 -7.96 -13.82 -2.15
N ASP A 21 -7.40 -12.67 -1.81
CA ASP A 21 -8.13 -11.42 -1.57
C ASP A 21 -8.33 -10.59 -2.85
N GLY A 22 -7.97 -11.13 -4.03
CA GLY A 22 -8.04 -10.43 -5.31
C GLY A 22 -9.37 -9.69 -5.54
N PRO A 23 -10.54 -10.32 -5.32
CA PRO A 23 -11.83 -9.64 -5.45
C PRO A 23 -12.02 -8.46 -4.50
N ILE A 24 -11.54 -8.55 -3.27
CA ILE A 24 -11.62 -7.47 -2.26
C ILE A 24 -10.70 -6.32 -2.66
N ILE A 25 -9.50 -6.63 -3.14
CA ILE A 25 -8.53 -5.63 -3.61
C ILE A 25 -9.09 -4.87 -4.82
N GLU A 26 -9.71 -5.56 -5.78
CA GLU A 26 -10.29 -4.92 -6.96
C GLU A 26 -11.54 -4.10 -6.61
N ALA A 27 -12.38 -4.57 -5.69
CA ALA A 27 -13.49 -3.77 -5.17
C ALA A 27 -12.98 -2.49 -4.50
N ALA A 28 -11.97 -2.61 -3.62
CA ALA A 28 -11.36 -1.47 -2.96
C ALA A 28 -10.74 -0.48 -3.96
N ARG A 29 -10.07 -0.98 -5.01
CA ARG A 29 -9.51 -0.17 -6.09
C ARG A 29 -10.59 0.59 -6.84
N THR A 30 -11.70 -0.08 -7.18
CA THR A 30 -12.83 0.53 -7.88
C THR A 30 -13.45 1.66 -7.06
N HIS A 31 -13.67 1.44 -5.76
CA HIS A 31 -14.18 2.47 -4.87
C HIS A 31 -13.20 3.64 -4.72
N ALA A 32 -11.91 3.36 -4.56
CA ALA A 32 -10.89 4.40 -4.48
C ALA A 32 -10.84 5.25 -5.76
N GLN A 33 -10.96 4.61 -6.93
CA GLN A 33 -10.98 5.31 -8.21
C GLN A 33 -12.19 6.26 -8.31
N ALA A 34 -13.38 5.79 -7.95
CA ALA A 34 -14.58 6.64 -7.96
C ALA A 34 -14.46 7.87 -7.04
N VAL A 35 -13.79 7.73 -5.90
CA VAL A 35 -13.49 8.87 -5.01
C VAL A 35 -12.51 9.83 -5.67
N LEU A 36 -11.43 9.33 -6.25
CA LEU A 36 -10.40 10.15 -6.90
C LEU A 36 -10.89 10.84 -8.17
N ASP A 37 -11.84 10.25 -8.89
CA ASP A 37 -12.44 10.86 -10.09
C ASP A 37 -13.23 12.13 -9.74
N VAL A 38 -13.80 12.19 -8.52
CA VAL A 38 -14.59 13.33 -8.03
C VAL A 38 -13.75 14.30 -7.22
N ASP A 39 -12.85 13.78 -6.39
CA ASP A 39 -12.03 14.53 -5.44
C ASP A 39 -10.57 14.05 -5.52
N PRO A 40 -9.83 14.41 -6.60
CA PRO A 40 -8.47 13.92 -6.83
C PRO A 40 -7.48 14.42 -5.77
N THR A 41 -7.78 15.56 -5.13
CA THR A 41 -6.95 16.12 -4.05
C THR A 41 -7.37 15.61 -2.68
N LEU A 42 -8.46 14.84 -2.56
CA LEU A 42 -9.03 14.38 -1.29
C LEU A 42 -9.37 15.53 -0.33
N GLU A 43 -9.82 16.67 -0.86
CA GLU A 43 -10.22 17.86 -0.08
C GLU A 43 -11.41 17.60 0.84
N ALA A 44 -12.36 16.77 0.40
CA ALA A 44 -13.47 16.34 1.24
C ALA A 44 -13.06 15.29 2.28
N HIS A 45 -11.85 14.72 2.17
CA HIS A 45 -11.38 13.59 2.99
C HIS A 45 -10.00 13.85 3.61
N PRO A 46 -9.85 14.88 4.48
CA PRO A 46 -8.55 15.26 5.05
C PRO A 46 -7.88 14.13 5.85
N ALA A 47 -8.66 13.32 6.59
CA ALA A 47 -8.12 12.18 7.32
C ALA A 47 -7.52 11.10 6.40
N LEU A 48 -8.09 10.92 5.20
CA LEU A 48 -7.58 9.98 4.19
C LEU A 48 -6.30 10.53 3.54
N ARG A 49 -6.28 11.82 3.22
CA ARG A 49 -5.09 12.52 2.72
C ARG A 49 -3.92 12.36 3.69
N ASP A 50 -4.13 12.69 4.96
CA ASP A 50 -3.08 12.56 5.98
C ASP A 50 -2.58 11.12 6.13
N ALA A 51 -3.49 10.14 6.00
CA ALA A 51 -3.11 8.73 6.04
C ALA A 51 -2.24 8.32 4.86
N LEU A 52 -2.54 8.83 3.66
CA LEU A 52 -1.72 8.62 2.47
C LEU A 52 -0.34 9.28 2.60
N ASP A 53 -0.28 10.53 3.07
CA ASP A 53 0.98 11.25 3.26
C ASP A 53 1.91 10.55 4.26
N ARG A 54 1.35 10.04 5.37
CA ARG A 54 2.09 9.20 6.32
C ARG A 54 2.62 7.92 5.67
N ARG A 55 1.81 7.26 4.84
CA ARG A 55 2.18 6.02 4.15
C ARG A 55 3.29 6.26 3.11
N LEU A 56 3.19 7.33 2.33
CA LEU A 56 4.16 7.70 1.29
C LEU A 56 5.49 8.09 1.92
N SER A 57 5.48 8.97 2.92
CA SER A 57 6.69 9.37 3.62
C SER A 57 7.40 8.19 4.29
N GLN A 58 6.66 7.22 4.85
CA GLN A 58 7.25 6.00 5.39
C GLN A 58 7.92 5.16 4.28
N ARG A 59 7.25 5.00 3.13
CA ARG A 59 7.79 4.23 2.00
C ARG A 59 9.05 4.88 1.41
N GLU A 60 9.08 6.21 1.32
CA GLU A 60 10.26 6.97 0.90
C GLU A 60 11.43 6.73 1.86
N ARG A 61 11.21 6.84 3.18
CA ARG A 61 12.26 6.56 4.18
C ARG A 61 12.79 5.13 4.09
N GLU A 62 11.92 4.15 3.88
CA GLU A 62 12.32 2.75 3.69
C GLU A 62 13.14 2.54 2.41
N PHE A 63 12.88 3.30 1.35
CA PHE A 63 13.68 3.28 0.13
C PHE A 63 15.04 3.92 0.32
N LEU A 64 15.11 5.07 1.01
CA LEU A 64 16.36 5.77 1.30
C LEU A 64 17.28 4.97 2.23
N ALA A 65 16.72 4.25 3.22
CA ALA A 65 17.49 3.42 4.15
C ALA A 65 18.08 2.14 3.52
N LYS A 66 17.76 1.84 2.26
CA LYS A 66 18.22 0.65 1.52
C LYS A 66 19.38 0.94 0.55
N ASN A 67 19.84 2.20 0.45
CA ASN A 67 21.05 2.61 -0.28
C ASN A 67 22.15 3.05 0.68
#